data_AF-A0A8V0X669-F1
#
_entry.id   AF-A0A8V0X669-F1
#
_cell.length_a   1.000
_cell.length_b   1.000
_cell.length_c   1.000
_cell.angle_alpha   90.00
_cell.angle_beta   90.00
_cell.angle_gamma   90.00
#
_symmetry.space_group_name_H-M   'P 1'
#
loop_
_entity.id
_entity.type
_entity.pdbx_description
1 polymer ?
#
loop_
_entity_poly.entity_id
_entity_poly.type
_entity_poly.pdbx_seq_one_letter_code
_entity_poly.pdbx_strand_id
1 'polypeptide(L)'
;MAPNAPIDPNAPMTPMAPNAPMAPIAPIASYPPLTPLPPWPPLPPIHWLASAYPPFAVPYFVYDVYAMFLCHRHRRRLKGHEDHPGPSAAVVAFLRRELLMVLHHAAMVLVCFPVLWRQGKGDFFLGCLLMAELSTPFVCLGKVLIMYGLQHTALHKLNGAATLLTFLGCRVLLFPYLYWAYGRHIGVPLFRVPSVLPPAYNMAAAALLAPQLYWFGLLCRGAWRLFRPQPPRPP
;
A
#
# COMPACT_ATOMS: atom_id res chain seq x y z
N MET A 1 -33.56 -36.73 67.54
CA MET A 1 -34.08 -35.54 68.22
C MET A 1 -34.05 -35.83 69.71
N ALA A 2 -33.03 -35.34 70.42
CA ALA A 2 -32.90 -35.51 71.88
C ALA A 2 -33.30 -34.17 72.54
N PRO A 3 -33.97 -34.17 73.71
CA PRO A 3 -34.51 -32.94 74.30
C PRO A 3 -33.42 -32.16 75.04
N ASN A 4 -33.43 -30.83 74.91
CA ASN A 4 -32.60 -29.93 75.72
C ASN A 4 -33.03 -30.03 77.19
N ALA A 5 -32.05 -30.19 78.08
CA ALA A 5 -32.25 -30.19 79.52
C ALA A 5 -32.77 -28.82 80.02
N PRO A 6 -33.50 -28.76 81.15
CA PRO A 6 -33.97 -27.51 81.72
C PRO A 6 -32.81 -26.66 82.25
N ILE A 7 -32.87 -25.36 81.99
CA ILE A 7 -31.89 -24.38 82.49
C ILE A 7 -32.13 -24.16 83.99
N ASP A 8 -31.08 -24.34 84.80
CA ASP A 8 -31.09 -24.12 86.24
C ASP A 8 -31.21 -22.61 86.56
N PRO A 9 -32.24 -22.16 87.32
CA PRO A 9 -32.42 -20.76 87.67
C PRO A 9 -31.36 -20.18 88.61
N ASN A 10 -30.50 -21.01 89.22
CA ASN A 10 -29.53 -20.59 90.23
C ASN A 10 -28.06 -20.51 89.72
N ALA A 11 -27.84 -20.51 88.41
CA ALA A 11 -26.49 -20.34 87.87
C ALA A 11 -25.93 -18.92 88.18
N PRO A 12 -24.75 -18.79 88.81
CA PRO A 12 -24.18 -17.49 89.15
C PRO A 12 -23.81 -16.71 87.89
N MET A 13 -24.27 -15.46 87.78
CA MET A 13 -23.89 -14.57 86.68
C MET A 13 -22.41 -14.18 86.80
N THR A 14 -21.60 -14.64 85.85
CA THR A 14 -20.20 -14.23 85.75
C THR A 14 -20.10 -12.78 85.27
N PRO A 15 -19.17 -11.96 85.80
CA PRO A 15 -19.00 -10.60 85.32
C PRO A 15 -18.51 -10.58 83.87
N MET A 16 -19.13 -9.75 83.04
CA MET A 16 -18.71 -9.53 81.66
C MET A 16 -17.38 -8.77 81.65
N ALA A 17 -16.35 -9.33 81.02
CA ALA A 17 -15.04 -8.70 80.91
C ALA A 17 -15.13 -7.38 80.11
N PRO A 18 -14.35 -6.34 80.44
CA PRO A 18 -14.36 -5.09 79.68
C PRO A 18 -13.79 -5.31 78.27
N ASN A 19 -14.41 -4.69 77.28
CA ASN A 19 -13.95 -4.74 75.88
C ASN A 19 -12.56 -4.11 75.74
N ALA A 20 -11.69 -4.79 74.99
CA ALA A 20 -10.35 -4.30 74.70
C ALA A 20 -10.40 -2.98 73.90
N PRO A 21 -9.42 -2.06 74.09
CA PRO A 21 -9.38 -0.80 73.34
C PRO A 21 -9.11 -1.06 71.85
N MET A 22 -9.75 -0.26 70.98
CA MET A 22 -9.50 -0.27 69.54
C MET A 22 -8.04 0.08 69.24
N ALA A 23 -7.40 -0.73 68.39
CA ALA A 23 -6.05 -0.48 67.90
C ALA A 23 -6.00 0.80 67.04
N PRO A 24 -4.86 1.53 67.03
CA PRO A 24 -4.71 2.73 66.21
C PRO A 24 -4.73 2.40 64.71
N ILE A 25 -5.30 3.32 63.92
CA ILE A 25 -5.36 3.24 62.46
C ILE A 25 -3.93 3.43 61.90
N ALA A 26 -3.49 2.50 61.05
CA ALA A 26 -2.17 2.54 60.43
C ALA A 26 -2.01 3.77 59.51
N PRO A 27 -0.79 4.32 59.35
CA PRO A 27 -0.54 5.45 58.45
C PRO A 27 -0.83 5.10 56.99
N ILE A 28 -1.38 6.07 56.25
CA ILE A 28 -1.56 5.96 54.80
C ILE A 28 -0.18 5.85 54.15
N ALA A 29 0.08 4.73 53.46
CA ALA A 29 1.32 4.50 52.73
C ALA A 29 1.51 5.59 51.67
N SER A 30 2.67 6.25 51.68
CA SER A 30 3.09 7.15 50.61
C SER A 30 3.16 6.38 49.29
N TYR A 31 2.47 6.87 48.26
CA TYR A 31 2.56 6.30 46.91
C TYR A 31 4.03 6.23 46.47
N PRO A 32 4.48 5.10 45.88
CA PRO A 32 5.81 5.05 45.30
C PRO A 32 5.91 6.06 44.14
N PRO A 33 7.09 6.65 43.90
CA PRO A 33 7.29 7.54 42.77
C PRO A 33 6.96 6.81 41.46
N LEU A 34 6.23 7.49 40.57
CA LEU A 34 5.93 6.99 39.23
C LEU A 34 7.26 6.65 38.53
N THR A 35 7.52 5.37 38.34
CA THR A 35 8.66 4.91 37.55
C THR A 35 8.54 5.48 36.13
N PRO A 36 9.60 6.06 35.54
CA PRO A 36 9.58 6.48 34.16
C PRO A 36 9.12 5.32 33.28
N LEU A 37 8.21 5.60 32.34
CA LEU A 37 7.85 4.61 31.33
C LEU A 37 9.13 4.16 30.63
N PRO A 38 9.30 2.85 30.37
CA PRO A 38 10.44 2.38 29.58
C PRO A 38 10.47 3.13 28.24
N PRO A 39 11.67 3.41 27.68
CA PRO A 39 11.75 3.92 26.33
C PRO A 39 11.00 2.97 25.40
N TRP A 40 10.26 3.55 24.45
CA TRP A 40 9.55 2.80 23.42
C TRP A 40 10.49 1.73 22.84
N PRO A 41 10.03 0.47 22.69
CA PRO A 41 10.86 -0.54 22.05
C PRO A 41 11.30 -0.01 20.68
N PRO A 42 12.56 -0.27 20.26
CA PRO A 42 13.00 0.13 18.93
C PRO A 42 12.01 -0.47 17.91
N LEU A 43 11.56 0.36 16.97
CA LEU A 43 10.72 -0.11 15.88
C LEU A 43 11.40 -1.32 15.23
N PRO A 44 10.63 -2.36 14.85
CA PRO A 44 11.21 -3.51 14.15
C PRO A 44 12.00 -3.01 12.94
N PRO A 45 13.18 -3.60 12.67
CA PRO A 45 14.09 -3.08 11.66
C PRO A 45 13.39 -3.06 10.31
N ILE A 46 13.29 -1.86 9.73
CA ILE A 46 12.79 -1.65 8.37
C ILE A 46 13.75 -2.36 7.42
N HIS A 47 13.22 -3.15 6.49
CA HIS A 47 14.03 -3.84 5.49
C HIS A 47 14.88 -2.81 4.72
N TRP A 48 16.18 -3.08 4.53
CA TRP A 48 17.13 -2.12 3.95
C TRP A 48 16.67 -1.51 2.62
N LEU A 49 15.97 -2.30 1.78
CA LEU A 49 15.42 -1.81 0.52
C LEU A 49 14.28 -0.81 0.75
N ALA A 50 13.42 -1.07 1.74
CA ALA A 50 12.30 -0.22 2.09
C ALA A 50 12.73 1.08 2.79
N SER A 51 13.96 1.15 3.31
CA SER A 51 14.56 2.38 3.84
C SER A 51 15.39 3.14 2.79
N ALA A 52 16.21 2.45 2.00
CA ALA A 52 17.14 3.06 1.05
C ALA A 52 16.49 3.54 -0.25
N TYR A 53 15.45 2.84 -0.74
CA TYR A 53 14.87 3.12 -2.05
C TYR A 53 13.90 4.30 -2.08
N PRO A 54 12.99 4.51 -1.09
CA PRO A 54 12.03 5.62 -1.13
C PRO A 54 12.64 7.03 -1.24
N PRO A 55 13.77 7.35 -0.59
CA PRO A 55 14.45 8.64 -0.79
C PRO A 55 14.87 8.91 -2.24
N PHE A 56 15.13 7.87 -3.03
CA PHE A 56 15.39 7.98 -4.47
C PHE A 56 14.07 7.97 -5.27
N ALA A 57 13.16 7.06 -4.95
CA ALA A 57 11.93 6.85 -5.70
C ALA A 57 11.00 8.07 -5.65
N VAL A 58 10.78 8.67 -4.48
CA VAL A 58 9.83 9.79 -4.33
C VAL A 58 10.21 10.98 -5.22
N PRO A 59 11.46 11.49 -5.21
CA PRO A 59 11.89 12.51 -6.16
C PRO A 59 11.74 12.08 -7.62
N TYR A 60 12.02 10.82 -7.95
CA TYR A 60 11.85 10.29 -9.30
C TYR A 60 10.38 10.32 -9.77
N PHE A 61 9.43 9.88 -8.94
CA PHE A 61 8.00 9.93 -9.26
C PHE A 61 7.49 11.38 -9.39
N VAL A 62 7.98 12.30 -8.57
CA VAL A 62 7.65 13.73 -8.68
C VAL A 62 8.21 14.30 -9.99
N TYR A 63 9.45 13.95 -10.33
CA TYR A 63 10.06 14.34 -11.59
C TYR A 63 9.29 13.78 -12.80
N ASP A 64 8.79 12.54 -12.74
CA ASP A 64 8.01 11.96 -13.85
C ASP A 64 6.72 12.75 -14.09
N VAL A 65 6.01 13.18 -13.03
CA VAL A 65 4.84 14.07 -13.16
C VAL A 65 5.21 15.40 -13.83
N TYR A 66 6.37 15.97 -13.48
CA TYR A 66 6.87 17.18 -14.13
C TYR A 66 7.21 16.94 -15.61
N ALA A 67 7.89 15.84 -15.93
CA ALA A 67 8.20 15.46 -17.31
C ALA A 67 6.92 15.23 -18.14
N MET A 68 5.90 14.60 -17.56
CA MET A 68 4.57 14.45 -18.17
C MET A 68 3.94 15.82 -18.49
N PHE A 69 4.04 16.79 -17.58
CA PHE A 69 3.55 18.15 -17.82
C PHE A 69 4.30 18.84 -18.97
N LEU A 70 5.63 18.72 -19.02
CA LEU A 70 6.44 19.26 -20.13
C LEU A 70 6.06 18.61 -21.47
N CYS A 71 5.94 17.28 -21.53
CA CYS A 71 5.51 16.55 -22.73
C CYS A 71 4.10 16.99 -23.17
N HIS A 72 3.17 17.20 -22.23
CA HIS A 72 1.83 17.70 -22.52
C HIS A 72 1.88 19.08 -23.17
N ARG A 73 2.66 20.01 -22.61
CA ARG A 73 2.82 21.37 -23.15
C ARG A 73 3.45 21.33 -24.54
N HIS A 74 4.50 20.52 -24.74
CA HIS A 74 5.16 20.38 -26.04
C HIS A 74 4.22 19.80 -27.10
N ARG A 75 3.44 18.75 -26.76
CA ARG A 75 2.47 18.14 -27.67
C ARG A 75 1.32 19.08 -28.03
N ARG A 76 0.92 20.00 -27.15
CA ARG A 76 -0.05 21.06 -27.48
C ARG A 76 0.52 22.08 -28.45
N ARG A 77 1.76 22.53 -28.23
CA ARG A 77 2.47 23.46 -29.13
C ARG A 77 2.58 22.91 -30.56
N LEU A 78 2.97 21.64 -30.69
CA LEU A 78 3.06 20.97 -32.01
C LEU A 78 1.71 20.82 -32.74
N LYS A 79 0.59 20.83 -32.01
CA LYS A 79 -0.76 20.71 -32.59
C LYS A 79 -1.38 22.06 -33.00
N GLY A 80 -0.57 23.13 -33.06
CA GLY A 80 -0.98 24.42 -33.64
C GLY A 80 -2.06 25.19 -32.86
N HIS A 81 -2.35 24.83 -31.61
CA HIS A 81 -3.17 25.67 -30.74
C HIS A 81 -2.25 26.76 -30.15
N GLU A 82 -2.14 27.88 -30.86
CA GLU A 82 -1.37 29.08 -30.46
C GLU A 82 -2.05 29.93 -29.38
N ASP A 83 -3.14 29.48 -28.76
CA ASP A 83 -3.58 30.09 -27.51
C ASP A 83 -2.60 29.71 -26.42
N HIS A 84 -1.76 30.66 -25.99
CA HIS A 84 -0.95 30.55 -24.78
C HIS A 84 -1.87 30.63 -23.55
N PRO A 85 -2.34 29.51 -23.00
CA PRO A 85 -3.21 29.57 -21.84
C PRO A 85 -2.35 30.10 -20.69
N GLY A 86 -2.93 30.93 -19.82
CA GLY A 86 -2.26 31.31 -18.57
C GLY A 86 -1.73 30.08 -17.82
N PRO A 87 -0.67 30.23 -17.01
CA PRO A 87 0.00 29.09 -16.36
C PRO A 87 -0.96 28.19 -15.59
N SER A 88 -1.97 28.76 -14.92
CA SER A 88 -3.02 28.02 -14.21
C SER A 88 -3.91 27.20 -15.15
N ALA A 89 -4.36 27.78 -16.27
CA ALA A 89 -5.18 27.10 -17.27
C ALA A 89 -4.42 25.92 -17.90
N ALA A 90 -3.11 26.07 -18.14
CA ALA A 90 -2.26 24.99 -18.65
C ALA A 90 -2.17 23.81 -17.68
N VAL A 91 -2.01 24.07 -16.37
CA VAL A 91 -1.97 23.04 -15.34
C VAL A 91 -3.31 22.32 -15.22
N VAL A 92 -4.43 23.05 -15.16
CA VAL A 92 -5.77 22.44 -15.10
C VAL A 92 -6.03 21.56 -16.33
N ALA A 93 -5.64 22.04 -17.51
CA ALA A 93 -5.83 21.30 -18.75
C ALA A 93 -4.90 20.06 -18.85
N PHE A 94 -3.74 20.08 -18.20
CA PHE A 94 -2.88 18.91 -18.01
C PHE A 94 -3.53 17.90 -17.06
N LEU A 95 -3.93 18.34 -15.86
CA LEU A 95 -4.53 17.49 -14.84
C LEU A 95 -5.80 16.79 -15.36
N ARG A 96 -6.67 17.50 -16.08
CA ARG A 96 -7.88 16.90 -16.65
C ARG A 96 -7.58 15.84 -17.71
N ARG A 97 -6.53 16.04 -18.51
CA ARG A 97 -6.20 15.15 -19.63
C ARG A 97 -5.40 13.93 -19.22
N GLU A 98 -4.49 14.10 -18.27
CA GLU A 98 -3.57 13.05 -17.78
C GLU A 98 -3.96 12.57 -16.37
N LEU A 99 -5.22 12.80 -15.95
CA LEU A 99 -5.70 12.59 -14.58
C LEU A 99 -5.35 11.20 -14.03
N LEU A 100 -5.58 10.14 -14.81
CA LEU A 100 -5.33 8.77 -14.40
C LEU A 100 -3.86 8.53 -14.04
N MET A 101 -2.95 9.03 -14.87
CA MET A 101 -1.51 8.89 -14.67
C MET A 101 -1.04 9.73 -13.49
N VAL A 102 -1.50 10.98 -13.39
CA VAL A 102 -1.13 11.87 -12.27
C VAL A 102 -1.65 11.32 -10.95
N LEU A 103 -2.90 10.85 -10.91
CA LEU A 103 -3.48 10.22 -9.72
C LEU A 103 -2.72 8.97 -9.31
N HIS A 104 -2.31 8.13 -10.28
CA HIS A 104 -1.48 6.96 -10.01
C HIS A 104 -0.14 7.34 -9.35
N HIS A 105 0.55 8.36 -9.87
CA HIS A 105 1.83 8.81 -9.31
C HIS A 105 1.64 9.45 -7.92
N ALA A 106 0.60 10.26 -7.76
CA ALA A 106 0.24 10.84 -6.46
C ALA A 106 -0.10 9.75 -5.43
N ALA A 107 -0.82 8.70 -5.81
CA ALA A 107 -1.10 7.57 -4.93
C ALA A 107 0.18 6.83 -4.52
N MET A 108 1.10 6.58 -5.45
CA MET A 108 2.39 5.96 -5.11
C MET A 108 3.17 6.82 -4.11
N VAL A 109 3.30 8.12 -4.34
CA VAL A 109 4.07 9.05 -3.49
C VAL A 109 3.41 9.26 -2.13
N LEU A 110 2.11 9.55 -2.10
CA LEU A 110 1.41 9.97 -0.90
C LEU A 110 0.91 8.80 -0.04
N VAL A 111 0.71 7.61 -0.64
CA VAL A 111 0.11 6.45 0.05
C VAL A 111 1.09 5.28 0.17
N CYS A 112 1.85 4.95 -0.88
CA CYS A 112 2.71 3.75 -0.88
C CYS A 112 4.10 4.00 -0.23
N PHE A 113 4.67 5.19 -0.43
CA PHE A 113 6.01 5.55 0.05
C PHE A 113 6.17 6.18 1.47
N PRO A 114 5.14 6.52 2.28
CA PRO A 114 5.38 7.12 3.60
C PRO A 114 6.00 6.11 4.58
N VAL A 115 7.33 6.07 4.62
CA VAL A 115 8.14 5.10 5.40
C VAL A 115 7.98 5.30 6.91
N LEU A 116 7.99 6.55 7.38
CA LEU A 116 7.93 6.88 8.82
C LEU A 116 6.58 6.51 9.46
N TRP A 117 5.50 6.54 8.67
CA TRP A 117 4.16 6.19 9.15
C TRP A 117 3.88 4.69 9.17
N ARG A 118 4.79 3.88 8.62
CA ARG A 118 4.58 2.45 8.46
C ARG A 118 4.89 1.63 9.69
N GLN A 119 5.54 2.19 10.72
CA GLN A 119 5.79 1.49 12.00
C GLN A 119 6.44 0.10 11.78
N GLY A 120 7.32 -0.02 10.77
CA GLY A 120 7.97 -1.28 10.35
C GLY A 120 7.04 -2.31 9.69
N LYS A 121 5.84 -1.91 9.25
CA LYS A 121 4.87 -2.77 8.55
C LYS A 121 4.84 -2.47 7.05
N GLY A 122 4.56 -3.49 6.26
CA GLY A 122 4.34 -3.33 4.81
C GLY A 122 5.60 -3.35 3.94
N ASP A 123 6.76 -3.68 4.50
CA ASP A 123 8.05 -3.74 3.76
C ASP A 123 8.01 -4.72 2.60
N PHE A 124 7.42 -5.89 2.85
CA PHE A 124 7.13 -6.87 1.81
C PHE A 124 6.22 -6.30 0.71
N PHE A 125 5.16 -5.59 1.07
CA PHE A 125 4.22 -5.00 0.12
C PHE A 125 4.87 -3.90 -0.71
N LEU A 126 5.68 -3.04 -0.10
CA LEU A 126 6.43 -2.02 -0.83
C LEU A 126 7.42 -2.65 -1.81
N GLY A 127 8.20 -3.65 -1.36
CA GLY A 127 9.14 -4.37 -2.23
C GLY A 127 8.43 -5.00 -3.44
N CYS A 128 7.27 -5.62 -3.21
CA CYS A 128 6.43 -6.16 -4.27
C CYS A 128 5.94 -5.06 -5.22
N LEU A 129 5.44 -3.93 -4.70
CA LEU A 129 4.98 -2.81 -5.52
C LEU A 129 6.09 -2.23 -6.39
N LEU A 130 7.33 -2.20 -5.91
CA LEU A 130 8.49 -1.75 -6.68
C LEU A 130 8.81 -2.65 -7.87
N MET A 131 8.46 -3.94 -7.84
CA MET A 131 8.61 -4.82 -9.00
C MET A 131 7.84 -4.31 -10.23
N ALA A 132 6.78 -3.53 -10.02
CA ALA A 132 6.02 -2.92 -11.11
C ALA A 132 6.89 -2.05 -12.03
N GLU A 133 7.97 -1.46 -11.51
CA GLU A 133 8.89 -0.64 -12.29
C GLU A 133 9.67 -1.42 -13.34
N LEU A 134 9.86 -2.74 -13.18
CA LEU A 134 10.58 -3.56 -14.16
C LEU A 134 9.97 -3.50 -15.57
N SER A 135 8.66 -3.25 -15.66
CA SER A 135 7.96 -3.15 -16.95
C SER A 135 8.14 -1.80 -17.66
N THR A 136 8.50 -0.72 -16.95
CA THR A 136 8.62 0.63 -17.52
C THR A 136 9.68 0.75 -18.63
N PRO A 137 10.89 0.16 -18.55
CA PRO A 137 11.86 0.26 -19.64
C PRO A 137 11.32 -0.32 -20.96
N PHE A 138 10.57 -1.42 -20.92
CA PHE A 138 9.99 -2.05 -22.11
C PHE A 138 8.85 -1.22 -22.71
N VAL A 139 7.99 -0.63 -21.87
CA VAL A 139 6.93 0.29 -22.31
C VAL A 139 7.52 1.55 -22.96
N CYS A 140 8.57 2.12 -22.35
CA CYS A 140 9.25 3.30 -22.86
C CYS A 140 9.99 3.00 -24.17
N LEU A 141 10.74 1.89 -24.23
CA LEU A 141 11.42 1.45 -25.45
C LEU A 141 10.43 1.24 -26.60
N GLY A 142 9.25 0.69 -26.33
CA GLY A 142 8.19 0.54 -27.31
C GLY A 142 7.78 1.88 -27.94
N LYS A 143 7.61 2.93 -27.13
CA LYS A 143 7.31 4.29 -27.62
C LYS A 143 8.46 4.88 -28.44
N VAL A 144 9.69 4.71 -27.97
CA VAL A 144 10.90 5.18 -28.68
C VAL A 144 10.99 4.53 -30.07
N LEU A 145 10.83 3.21 -30.16
CA LEU A 145 10.88 2.50 -31.45
C LEU A 145 9.80 2.99 -32.43
N ILE A 146 8.60 3.33 -31.94
CA ILE A 146 7.55 3.92 -32.78
C ILE A 146 7.96 5.32 -33.26
N MET A 147 8.55 6.16 -32.40
CA MET A 147 9.02 7.49 -32.78
C MET A 147 10.10 7.45 -33.88
N TYR A 148 10.95 6.42 -33.87
CA TYR A 148 11.96 6.19 -34.92
C TYR A 148 11.41 5.44 -36.15
N GLY A 149 10.11 5.14 -36.23
CA GLY A 149 9.52 4.40 -37.35
C GLY A 149 9.90 2.91 -37.41
N LEU A 150 10.53 2.37 -36.36
CA LEU A 150 11.04 1.00 -36.28
C LEU A 150 9.97 -0.02 -35.86
N GLN A 151 8.69 0.32 -35.96
CA GLN A 151 7.56 -0.53 -35.56
C GLN A 151 7.43 -1.85 -36.33
N HIS A 152 8.01 -1.94 -37.53
CA HIS A 152 7.99 -3.15 -38.36
C HIS A 152 9.09 -4.16 -38.00
N THR A 153 10.07 -3.75 -37.19
CA THR A 153 11.25 -4.56 -36.89
C THR A 153 10.93 -5.72 -35.95
N ALA A 154 11.75 -6.78 -36.02
CA ALA A 154 11.70 -7.87 -35.04
C ALA A 154 11.94 -7.35 -33.61
N LEU A 155 12.81 -6.34 -33.46
CA LEU A 155 13.07 -5.68 -32.17
C LEU A 155 11.79 -5.13 -31.54
N HIS A 156 10.93 -4.47 -32.32
CA HIS A 156 9.65 -3.95 -31.80
C HIS A 156 8.70 -5.08 -31.39
N LYS A 157 8.67 -6.18 -32.14
CA LYS A 157 7.87 -7.37 -31.80
C LYS A 157 8.37 -8.06 -30.52
N LEU A 158 9.68 -8.27 -30.39
CA LEU A 158 10.30 -8.81 -29.17
C LEU A 158 10.06 -7.90 -27.96
N ASN A 159 10.25 -6.60 -28.12
CA ASN A 159 9.95 -5.64 -27.05
C ASN A 159 8.46 -5.64 -26.67
N GLY A 160 7.56 -5.79 -27.66
CA GLY A 160 6.13 -5.94 -27.41
C GLY A 160 5.81 -7.18 -26.56
N ALA A 161 6.43 -8.32 -26.88
CA ALA A 161 6.31 -9.54 -26.07
C ALA A 161 6.89 -9.35 -24.65
N ALA A 162 8.08 -8.77 -24.54
CA ALA A 162 8.71 -8.46 -23.24
C ALA A 162 7.84 -7.51 -22.39
N THR A 163 7.24 -6.50 -23.03
CA THR A 163 6.29 -5.57 -22.38
C THR A 163 5.08 -6.33 -21.83
N LEU A 164 4.46 -7.22 -22.62
CA LEU A 164 3.31 -8.00 -22.17
C LEU A 164 3.66 -8.93 -20.99
N LEU A 165 4.77 -9.65 -21.09
CA LEU A 165 5.21 -10.60 -20.06
C LEU A 165 5.53 -9.89 -18.75
N THR A 166 6.33 -8.83 -18.81
CA THR A 166 6.72 -8.07 -17.60
C THR A 166 5.54 -7.32 -17.00
N PHE A 167 4.64 -6.75 -17.81
CA PHE A 167 3.44 -6.09 -17.30
C PHE A 167 2.47 -7.11 -16.65
N LEU A 168 2.25 -8.27 -17.27
CA LEU A 168 1.42 -9.32 -16.68
C LEU A 168 2.01 -9.81 -15.36
N GLY A 169 3.29 -10.20 -15.34
CA GLY A 169 3.94 -10.77 -14.16
C GLY A 169 4.11 -9.78 -13.03
N CYS A 170 4.71 -8.62 -13.32
CA CYS A 170 5.15 -7.67 -12.28
C CYS A 170 4.07 -6.65 -11.88
N ARG A 171 2.98 -6.53 -12.62
CA ARG A 171 1.88 -5.60 -12.29
C ARG A 171 0.56 -6.30 -12.02
N VAL A 172 0.09 -7.16 -12.93
CA VAL A 172 -1.24 -7.77 -12.80
C VAL A 172 -1.22 -8.95 -11.84
N LEU A 173 -0.31 -9.91 -12.05
CA LEU A 173 -0.16 -11.10 -11.20
C LEU A 173 0.48 -10.80 -9.83
N LEU A 174 1.01 -9.59 -9.66
CA LEU A 174 1.52 -9.12 -8.37
C LEU A 174 0.45 -9.15 -7.27
N PHE A 175 -0.78 -8.74 -7.58
CA PHE A 175 -1.87 -8.70 -6.60
C PHE A 175 -2.32 -10.09 -6.13
N PRO A 176 -2.62 -11.08 -7.00
CA PRO A 176 -2.90 -12.43 -6.53
C PRO A 176 -1.70 -13.05 -5.82
N TYR A 177 -0.46 -12.73 -6.21
CA TYR A 177 0.73 -13.14 -5.48
C TYR A 177 0.79 -12.55 -4.06
N LEU A 178 0.48 -11.26 -3.88
CA LEU A 178 0.41 -10.61 -2.57
C LEU A 178 -0.61 -11.30 -1.66
N TYR A 179 -1.79 -11.62 -2.20
CA TYR A 179 -2.84 -12.32 -1.44
C TYR A 179 -2.41 -13.76 -1.12
N TRP A 180 -1.76 -14.45 -2.05
CA TRP A 180 -1.25 -15.80 -1.83
C TRP A 180 -0.17 -15.83 -0.75
N ALA A 181 0.80 -14.90 -0.80
CA ALA A 181 1.88 -14.79 0.17
C ALA A 181 1.34 -14.46 1.57
N TYR A 182 0.38 -13.53 1.65
CA TYR A 182 -0.32 -13.23 2.90
C TYR A 182 -1.11 -14.44 3.41
N GLY A 183 -1.87 -15.11 2.54
CA GLY A 183 -2.62 -16.31 2.90
C GLY A 183 -1.74 -17.43 3.45
N ARG A 184 -0.59 -17.68 2.81
CA ARG A 184 0.44 -18.63 3.28
C ARG A 184 0.99 -18.25 4.65
N HIS A 185 1.18 -16.96 4.92
CA HIS A 185 1.67 -16.46 6.21
C HIS A 185 0.67 -16.70 7.36
N ILE A 186 -0.64 -16.59 7.09
CA ILE A 186 -1.69 -16.79 8.10
C ILE A 186 -2.38 -18.16 8.03
N GLY A 187 -1.91 -19.06 7.15
CA GLY A 187 -2.45 -20.42 7.01
C GLY A 187 -3.82 -20.53 6.33
N VAL A 188 -4.25 -19.53 5.55
CA VAL A 188 -5.54 -19.56 4.84
C VAL A 188 -5.34 -19.67 3.31
N PRO A 189 -6.25 -20.35 2.59
CA PRO A 189 -6.17 -20.43 1.14
C PRO A 189 -6.46 -19.07 0.48
N LEU A 190 -5.87 -18.84 -0.70
CA LEU A 190 -5.90 -17.57 -1.45
C LEU A 190 -7.30 -16.94 -1.55
N PHE A 191 -8.32 -17.73 -1.90
CA PHE A 191 -9.67 -17.24 -2.12
C PHE A 191 -10.39 -16.76 -0.85
N ARG A 192 -9.91 -17.15 0.35
CA ARG A 192 -10.42 -16.66 1.64
C ARG A 192 -9.69 -15.43 2.15
N VAL A 193 -8.56 -15.06 1.56
CA VAL A 193 -7.79 -13.89 1.97
C VAL A 193 -8.62 -12.58 1.91
N PRO A 194 -9.42 -12.32 0.84
CA PRO A 194 -10.25 -11.12 0.79
C PRO A 194 -11.29 -11.04 1.93
N SER A 195 -11.81 -12.18 2.40
CA SER A 195 -12.80 -12.20 3.49
C SER A 195 -12.18 -12.00 4.88
N VAL A 196 -10.88 -12.28 5.03
CA VAL A 196 -10.15 -12.13 6.29
C VAL A 196 -9.54 -10.73 6.42
N LEU A 197 -9.12 -10.13 5.31
CA LEU A 197 -8.56 -8.78 5.30
C LEU A 197 -9.62 -7.72 5.60
N PRO A 198 -9.27 -6.67 6.38
CA PRO A 198 -10.13 -5.50 6.52
C PRO A 198 -10.49 -4.92 5.13
N PRO A 199 -11.75 -4.49 4.90
CA PRO A 199 -12.21 -4.06 3.58
C PRO A 199 -11.37 -2.96 2.93
N ALA A 200 -10.77 -2.08 3.74
CA ALA A 200 -9.89 -1.01 3.27
C ALA A 200 -8.69 -1.53 2.47
N TYR A 201 -8.11 -2.68 2.84
CA TYR A 201 -6.97 -3.26 2.10
C TYR A 201 -7.41 -3.84 0.75
N ASN A 202 -8.58 -4.47 0.70
CA ASN A 202 -9.15 -4.95 -0.56
C ASN A 202 -9.47 -3.77 -1.49
N MET A 203 -10.02 -2.68 -0.96
CA MET A 203 -10.27 -1.46 -1.72
C MET A 203 -8.97 -0.83 -2.24
N ALA A 204 -7.94 -0.73 -1.40
CA ALA A 204 -6.64 -0.19 -1.81
C ALA A 204 -5.99 -1.07 -2.91
N ALA A 205 -6.01 -2.39 -2.74
CA ALA A 205 -5.52 -3.32 -3.76
C ALA A 205 -6.30 -3.21 -5.07
N ALA A 206 -7.63 -3.11 -5.01
CA ALA A 206 -8.48 -2.93 -6.19
C ALA A 206 -8.21 -1.58 -6.88
N ALA A 207 -8.06 -0.50 -6.12
CA ALA A 207 -7.74 0.83 -6.65
C ALA A 207 -6.38 0.86 -7.35
N LEU A 208 -5.38 0.13 -6.84
CA LEU A 208 -4.07 0.01 -7.48
C LEU A 208 -4.09 -0.95 -8.68
N LEU A 209 -4.90 -2.01 -8.66
CA LEU A 209 -5.01 -2.99 -9.74
C LEU A 209 -5.85 -2.50 -10.93
N ALA A 210 -6.91 -1.73 -10.69
CA ALA A 210 -7.82 -1.24 -11.73
C ALA A 210 -7.12 -0.53 -12.91
N PRO A 211 -6.24 0.47 -12.70
CA PRO A 211 -5.52 1.10 -13.81
C PRO A 211 -4.59 0.12 -14.54
N GLN A 212 -4.01 -0.85 -13.82
CA GLN A 212 -3.11 -1.85 -14.38
C GLN A 212 -3.87 -2.80 -15.32
N LEU A 213 -5.07 -3.25 -14.95
CA LEU A 213 -5.94 -4.06 -15.83
C LEU A 213 -6.35 -3.28 -17.08
N TYR A 214 -6.72 -2.01 -16.91
CA TYR A 214 -7.07 -1.14 -18.03
C TYR A 214 -5.92 -1.00 -19.03
N TRP A 215 -4.71 -0.67 -18.55
CA TRP A 215 -3.53 -0.54 -19.41
C TRP A 215 -3.08 -1.86 -20.02
N PHE A 216 -3.16 -2.96 -19.27
CA PHE A 216 -2.87 -4.28 -19.82
C PHE A 216 -3.81 -4.62 -20.98
N GLY A 217 -5.11 -4.34 -20.84
CA GLY A 217 -6.07 -4.49 -21.94
C GLY A 217 -5.71 -3.66 -23.17
N LEU A 218 -5.23 -2.42 -23.00
CA LEU A 218 -4.74 -1.59 -24.10
C LEU A 218 -3.48 -2.16 -24.75
N LEU A 219 -2.54 -2.69 -23.95
CA LEU A 219 -1.33 -3.34 -24.44
C LEU A 219 -1.64 -4.60 -25.23
N CYS A 220 -2.56 -5.45 -24.74
CA CYS A 220 -3.02 -6.64 -25.47
C CYS A 220 -3.67 -6.26 -26.81
N ARG A 221 -4.51 -5.22 -26.84
CA ARG A 221 -5.10 -4.70 -28.10
C ARG A 221 -4.05 -4.11 -29.04
N GLY A 222 -3.02 -3.48 -28.50
CA GLY A 222 -1.87 -2.99 -29.27
C GLY A 222 -1.07 -4.14 -29.89
N ALA A 223 -0.73 -5.14 -29.09
CA ALA A 223 -0.01 -6.33 -29.51
C ALA A 223 -0.80 -7.14 -30.54
N TRP A 224 -2.12 -7.32 -30.35
CA TRP A 224 -2.97 -8.00 -31.32
C TRP A 224 -2.87 -7.35 -32.71
N ARG A 225 -2.84 -6.01 -32.79
CA ARG A 225 -2.65 -5.29 -34.06
C ARG A 225 -1.26 -5.48 -34.64
N LEU A 226 -0.23 -5.58 -33.79
CA LEU A 226 1.16 -5.78 -34.21
C LEU A 226 1.44 -7.20 -34.74
N PHE A 227 0.80 -8.21 -34.15
CA PHE A 227 0.98 -9.61 -34.51
C PHE A 227 0.00 -10.11 -35.58
N ARG A 228 -1.05 -9.35 -35.89
CA ARG A 228 -1.98 -9.71 -36.97
C ARG A 228 -1.24 -9.71 -38.32
N PRO A 229 -1.36 -10.77 -39.14
CA PRO A 229 -0.82 -10.78 -40.49
C PRO A 229 -1.39 -9.59 -41.29
N GLN A 230 -0.52 -8.81 -41.92
CA GLN A 230 -0.96 -7.81 -42.89
C GLN A 230 -1.44 -8.56 -44.14
N PRO A 231 -2.62 -8.23 -44.70
CA PRO A 231 -3.00 -8.77 -46.00
C PRO A 231 -1.94 -8.35 -47.04
N PRO A 232 -1.65 -9.20 -48.05
CA PRO A 232 -0.73 -8.83 -49.11
C PRO A 232 -1.19 -7.52 -49.74
N ARG A 233 -0.26 -6.57 -49.95
CA ARG A 233 -0.58 -5.32 -50.66
C ARG A 233 -1.02 -5.69 -52.08
N PRO A 234 -2.14 -5.14 -52.59
CA PRO A 234 -2.47 -5.28 -54.00
C PRO A 234 -1.37 -4.62 -54.86
N PRO A 235 -1.13 -5.15 -56.07
CA PRO A 235 -0.08 -4.68 -56.98
C PRO A 235 -0.27 -3.23 -57.42
#